data_AF-A0A3P7ML74-F1
#
_entry.id   AF-A0A3P7ML74-F1
#
_cell.length_a   1.000
_cell.length_b   1.000
_cell.length_c   1.000
_cell.angle_alpha   90.00
_cell.angle_beta   90.00
_cell.angle_gamma   90.00
#
_symmetry.space_group_name_H-M   'P 1'
#
loop_
_entity.id
_entity.type
_entity.pdbx_description
1 polymer ?
#
loop_
_entity_poly.entity_id
_entity_poly.type
_entity_poly.pdbx_seq_one_letter_code
_entity_poly.pdbx_strand_id
1 'polypeptide(L)'
;MSEESCQETNSHLVSIYSSSGNTWLSQYAMQQGIKGPFYTGLNRLMRDQWSWTDGNSVNYTRWAPGEPKVDAQCAAENSTDGSWITVSCSTAYPYVCAQASTDPPVSTCPPPSTPPPCPTAPRKMLQN
;
A
#
# COMPACT_ATOMS: atom_id res chain seq x y z
N MET A 1 13.23 3.34 17.97
CA MET A 1 11.98 3.90 17.39
C MET A 1 11.29 2.83 16.55
N SER A 2 9.98 2.92 16.28
CA SER A 2 9.22 1.83 15.62
C SER A 2 9.80 1.35 14.28
N GLU A 3 10.45 2.23 13.52
CA GLU A 3 11.16 1.86 12.29
C GLU A 3 12.33 0.90 12.54
N GLU A 4 13.16 1.15 13.57
CA GLU A 4 14.30 0.27 13.91
C GLU A 4 13.82 -1.13 14.27
N SER A 5 12.66 -1.25 14.94
CA SER A 5 12.07 -2.55 15.28
C SER A 5 11.62 -3.33 14.04
N CYS A 6 11.13 -2.66 12.98
CA CYS A 6 10.84 -3.32 11.71
C CYS A 6 12.13 -3.75 10.98
N GLN A 7 13.19 -2.96 11.11
CA GLN A 7 14.47 -3.26 10.44
C GLN A 7 15.16 -4.51 11.00
N GLU A 8 14.92 -4.86 12.28
CA GLU A 8 15.39 -6.13 12.87
C GLU A 8 14.88 -7.37 12.11
N THR A 9 13.72 -7.27 11.46
CA THR A 9 13.14 -8.33 10.63
C THR A 9 13.28 -8.06 9.14
N ASN A 10 14.29 -7.28 8.73
CA ASN A 10 14.56 -6.90 7.33
C ASN A 10 13.30 -6.32 6.64
N SER A 11 12.59 -5.44 7.36
CA SER A 11 11.33 -4.83 6.96
C SER A 11 11.31 -3.34 7.31
N HIS A 12 10.31 -2.61 6.82
CA HIS A 12 10.12 -1.19 7.12
C HIS A 12 8.74 -0.97 7.73
N LEU A 13 8.50 0.18 8.34
CA LEU A 13 7.13 0.58 8.65
C LEU A 13 6.27 0.63 7.38
N VAL A 14 5.01 0.24 7.52
CA VAL A 14 4.11 0.08 6.39
C VAL A 14 3.93 1.36 5.58
N SER A 15 3.93 1.18 4.26
CA SER A 15 3.74 2.20 3.25
C SER A 15 2.46 1.95 2.46
N ILE A 16 1.78 3.01 2.06
CA ILE A 16 0.42 2.94 1.51
C ILE A 16 0.35 3.69 0.18
N TYR A 17 0.02 2.97 -0.90
CA TYR A 17 0.07 3.49 -2.26
C TYR A 17 -1.27 3.53 -2.99
N SER A 18 -2.33 3.03 -2.37
CA SER A 18 -3.66 2.99 -2.98
C SER A 18 -4.76 2.93 -1.92
N SER A 19 -5.97 3.30 -2.32
CA SER A 19 -7.16 3.19 -1.47
C SER A 19 -7.42 1.74 -1.05
N SER A 20 -7.20 0.77 -1.94
CA SER A 20 -7.35 -0.65 -1.63
C SER A 20 -6.33 -1.11 -0.60
N GLY A 21 -5.06 -0.69 -0.75
CA GLY A 21 -4.00 -0.97 0.22
C GLY A 21 -4.29 -0.37 1.60
N ASN A 22 -4.76 0.88 1.65
CA ASN A 22 -5.18 1.54 2.89
C ASN A 22 -6.32 0.77 3.57
N THR A 23 -7.32 0.37 2.80
CA THR A 23 -8.52 -0.32 3.35
C THR A 23 -8.14 -1.68 3.91
N TRP A 24 -7.30 -2.43 3.17
CA TRP A 24 -6.77 -3.70 3.63
C TRP A 24 -5.96 -3.54 4.91
N LEU A 25 -5.09 -2.51 4.99
CA LEU A 25 -4.27 -2.24 6.15
C LEU A 25 -5.12 -1.90 7.39
N SER A 26 -6.15 -1.06 7.25
CA SER A 26 -7.09 -0.76 8.34
C SER A 26 -7.76 -2.03 8.88
N GLN A 27 -8.26 -2.89 7.98
CA GLN A 27 -8.90 -4.15 8.35
C GLN A 27 -7.92 -5.12 9.03
N TYR A 28 -6.71 -5.23 8.50
CA TYR A 28 -5.65 -6.05 9.10
C TYR A 28 -5.32 -5.57 10.51
N ALA A 29 -5.11 -4.27 10.69
CA ALA A 29 -4.85 -3.68 12.01
C ALA A 29 -5.97 -3.98 13.01
N MET A 30 -7.24 -3.83 12.60
CA MET A 30 -8.39 -4.19 13.44
C MET A 30 -8.42 -5.68 13.80
N GLN A 31 -8.08 -6.58 12.87
CA GLN A 31 -7.99 -8.03 13.13
C GLN A 31 -6.88 -8.37 14.12
N GLN A 32 -5.78 -7.63 14.11
CA GLN A 32 -4.71 -7.74 15.11
C GLN A 32 -5.06 -7.07 16.45
N GLY A 33 -6.28 -6.53 16.61
CA GLY A 33 -6.74 -5.89 17.83
C GLY A 33 -6.29 -4.43 18.00
N ILE A 34 -5.69 -3.82 16.98
CA ILE A 34 -5.31 -2.41 16.99
C ILE A 34 -6.58 -1.57 16.79
N LYS A 35 -6.99 -0.86 17.83
CA LYS A 35 -8.15 0.05 17.83
C LYS A 35 -7.67 1.48 17.97
N GLY A 36 -7.57 2.21 16.86
CA GLY A 36 -7.14 3.61 16.83
C GLY A 36 -5.86 3.83 16.01
N PRO A 37 -5.09 4.89 16.33
CA PRO A 37 -3.92 5.27 15.55
C PRO A 37 -2.78 4.26 15.70
N PHE A 38 -2.14 3.93 14.59
CA PHE A 38 -0.91 3.14 14.54
C PHE A 38 0.08 3.75 13.54
N TYR A 39 1.37 3.61 13.82
CA TYR A 39 2.43 4.19 13.00
C TYR A 39 2.48 3.56 11.60
N THR A 40 2.65 4.45 10.63
CA THR A 40 3.05 4.11 9.26
C THR A 40 4.47 4.61 9.02
N GLY A 41 5.07 4.24 7.88
CA GLY A 41 6.41 4.70 7.51
C GLY A 41 6.47 6.16 7.04
N LEU A 42 5.34 6.86 6.97
CA LEU A 42 5.28 8.21 6.43
C LEU A 42 5.80 9.20 7.48
N ASN A 43 6.87 9.91 7.12
CA ASN A 43 7.49 10.91 7.98
C ASN A 43 8.07 12.04 7.14
N ARG A 44 8.40 13.16 7.78
CA ARG A 44 9.09 14.31 7.16
C ARG A 44 10.31 14.76 7.94
N LEU A 45 10.99 13.82 8.59
CA LEU A 45 12.12 14.10 9.49
C LEU A 45 13.37 14.59 8.75
N MET A 46 13.59 14.17 7.50
CA MET A 46 14.84 14.45 6.79
C MET A 46 14.85 15.74 5.94
N ARG A 47 13.72 16.10 5.33
CA ARG A 47 13.65 17.19 4.33
C ARG A 47 12.43 18.09 4.49
N ASP A 48 11.74 18.03 5.62
CA ASP A 48 10.42 18.66 5.83
C ASP A 48 9.35 18.29 4.78
N GLN A 49 9.64 17.30 3.95
CA GLN A 49 8.76 16.72 2.94
C GLN A 49 8.37 15.31 3.36
N TRP A 50 7.09 14.97 3.19
CA TRP A 50 6.58 13.64 3.47
C TRP A 50 7.23 12.61 2.55
N SER A 51 7.83 11.59 3.16
CA SER A 51 8.51 10.48 2.51
C SER A 51 8.29 9.20 3.32
N TRP A 52 8.23 8.05 2.64
CA TRP A 52 8.18 6.75 3.28
C TRP A 52 9.58 6.30 3.72
N THR A 53 9.70 5.60 4.85
CA THR A 53 10.98 5.07 5.35
C THR A 53 11.59 3.98 4.46
N ASP A 54 10.75 3.28 3.69
CA ASP A 54 11.14 2.26 2.72
C ASP A 54 11.69 2.83 1.40
N GLY A 55 11.71 4.16 1.24
CA GLY A 55 12.19 4.85 0.05
C GLY A 55 11.18 4.92 -1.11
N ASN A 56 9.97 4.40 -0.95
CA ASN A 56 8.95 4.47 -1.99
C ASN A 56 8.34 5.88 -2.11
N SER A 57 7.75 6.17 -3.28
CA SER A 57 7.13 7.47 -3.56
C SER A 57 5.79 7.64 -2.87
N VAL A 58 5.52 8.85 -2.35
CA VAL A 58 4.23 9.22 -1.76
C VAL A 58 3.25 9.63 -2.88
N ASN A 59 2.60 8.64 -3.49
CA ASN A 59 1.64 8.84 -4.59
C ASN A 59 0.17 8.79 -4.14
N TYR A 60 -0.08 8.46 -2.89
CA TYR A 60 -1.41 8.35 -2.29
C TYR A 60 -1.37 8.94 -0.89
N THR A 61 -2.42 9.67 -0.53
CA THR A 61 -2.60 10.18 0.83
C THR A 61 -4.06 10.11 1.24
N ARG A 62 -4.30 9.88 2.53
CA ARG A 62 -5.65 9.85 3.11
C ARG A 62 -5.72 10.62 4.42
N TRP A 63 -5.18 11.84 4.42
CA TRP A 63 -5.19 12.73 5.57
C TRP A 63 -6.61 12.99 6.09
N ALA A 64 -6.77 12.95 7.42
CA ALA A 64 -7.99 13.36 8.09
C ALA A 64 -8.22 14.88 7.90
N PRO A 65 -9.46 15.37 8.06
CA PRO A 65 -9.73 16.81 8.00
C PRO A 65 -8.87 17.59 8.99
N GLY A 66 -8.13 18.59 8.50
CA GLY A 66 -7.23 19.41 9.31
C GLY A 66 -5.78 18.89 9.42
N GLU A 67 -5.45 17.81 8.73
CA GLU A 67 -4.11 17.24 8.63
C GLU A 67 -3.50 17.51 7.24
N PRO A 68 -2.17 17.52 7.09
CA PRO A 68 -1.16 17.36 8.13
C PRO A 68 -0.94 18.63 8.97
N LYS A 69 -0.70 18.48 10.28
CA LYS A 69 -0.30 19.61 11.15
C LYS A 69 1.17 19.95 10.99
N VAL A 70 1.51 21.22 11.22
CA VAL A 70 2.86 21.76 11.02
C VAL A 70 3.83 21.36 12.14
N ASP A 71 3.34 21.08 13.34
CA ASP A 71 4.12 20.77 14.56
C ASP A 71 4.46 19.28 14.75
N ALA A 72 3.98 18.41 13.85
CA ALA A 72 4.20 16.96 13.92
C ALA A 72 4.89 16.42 12.66
N GLN A 73 5.81 15.46 12.82
CA GLN A 73 6.68 14.98 11.74
C GLN A 73 6.47 13.52 11.34
N CYS A 74 5.67 12.77 12.11
CA CYS A 74 5.32 11.37 11.81
C CYS A 74 3.83 11.26 11.52
N ALA A 75 3.45 10.25 10.73
CA ALA A 75 2.06 9.95 10.45
C ALA A 75 1.62 8.63 11.11
N ALA A 76 0.36 8.58 11.47
CA ALA A 76 -0.32 7.38 11.92
C ALA A 76 -1.63 7.22 11.15
N GLU A 77 -2.00 5.99 10.82
CA GLU A 77 -3.32 5.66 10.30
C GLU A 77 -4.23 5.28 11.46
N ASN A 78 -5.48 5.74 11.45
CA ASN A 78 -6.52 5.29 12.36
C ASN A 78 -7.20 4.04 11.79
N SER A 79 -7.07 2.89 12.46
CA SER A 79 -7.65 1.63 11.98
C SER A 79 -9.18 1.64 11.84
N THR A 80 -9.87 2.61 12.48
CA THR A 80 -11.34 2.68 12.50
C THR A 80 -11.93 3.17 11.18
N ASP A 81 -11.31 4.18 10.57
CA ASP A 81 -11.78 4.80 9.34
C ASP A 81 -10.72 4.83 8.23
N GLY A 82 -9.49 4.44 8.55
CA GLY A 82 -8.30 4.45 7.71
C GLY A 82 -7.77 5.84 7.38
N SER A 83 -8.21 6.88 8.10
CA SER A 83 -7.71 8.25 7.93
C SER A 83 -6.33 8.43 8.57
N TRP A 84 -5.52 9.33 8.02
CA TRP A 84 -4.16 9.58 8.51
C TRP A 84 -4.12 10.85 9.34
N ILE A 85 -3.44 10.79 10.47
CA ILE A 85 -3.20 11.93 11.35
C ILE A 85 -1.70 12.12 11.53
N THR A 86 -1.29 13.36 11.73
CA THR A 86 0.09 13.65 12.16
C THR A 86 0.21 13.49 13.67
N VAL A 87 1.32 12.90 14.09
CA VAL A 87 1.63 12.61 15.48
C VAL A 87 3.08 12.98 15.79
N SER A 88 3.35 13.31 17.06
CA SER A 88 4.73 13.43 17.51
C SER A 88 5.42 12.07 17.44
N CYS A 89 6.57 12.01 16.77
CA CYS A 89 7.36 10.80 16.58
C CYS A 89 7.82 10.15 17.91
N SER A 90 7.79 10.89 19.02
CA SER A 90 8.13 10.39 20.35
C SER A 90 6.98 9.68 21.05
N THR A 91 5.77 9.72 20.50
CA THR A 91 4.57 9.12 21.11
C THR A 91 4.60 7.60 20.94
N ALA A 92 4.22 6.84 21.96
CA ALA A 92 4.10 5.40 21.82
C ALA A 92 2.78 5.05 21.13
N TYR A 93 2.86 4.58 19.88
CA TYR A 93 1.74 3.98 19.16
C TYR A 93 2.09 2.55 18.74
N PRO A 94 1.09 1.66 18.59
CA PRO A 94 1.29 0.41 17.86
C PRO A 94 1.78 0.70 16.44
N TYR A 95 2.40 -0.28 15.80
CA TYR A 95 2.98 -0.12 14.46
C TYR A 95 2.81 -1.40 13.66
N VAL A 96 2.82 -1.26 12.34
CA VAL A 96 2.74 -2.38 11.40
C VAL A 96 3.96 -2.32 10.49
N CYS A 97 4.70 -3.42 10.43
CA CYS A 97 5.83 -3.57 9.52
C CYS A 97 5.37 -4.20 8.20
N ALA A 98 5.95 -3.76 7.10
CA ALA A 98 5.80 -4.34 5.78
C ALA A 98 7.16 -4.74 5.22
N GLN A 99 7.23 -5.94 4.65
CA GLN A 99 8.35 -6.37 3.83
C GLN A 99 8.04 -6.07 2.38
N ALA A 100 9.04 -5.63 1.63
CA ALA A 100 8.91 -5.54 0.18
C ALA A 100 8.66 -6.95 -0.37
N SER A 101 7.55 -7.14 -1.06
CA SER A 101 7.29 -8.37 -1.80
C SER A 101 8.38 -8.51 -2.87
N THR A 102 9.21 -9.54 -2.76
CA THR A 102 10.16 -9.93 -3.82
C THR A 102 9.47 -10.52 -5.05
N ASP A 103 8.16 -10.72 -4.99
CA ASP A 103 7.38 -11.10 -6.16
C ASP A 103 7.36 -9.95 -7.17
N PRO A 104 7.81 -10.17 -8.42
CA PRO A 104 7.61 -9.18 -9.47
C PRO A 104 6.12 -8.82 -9.51
N PRO A 105 5.74 -7.57 -9.84
CA PRO A 105 4.33 -7.23 -10.02
C PRO A 105 3.77 -8.26 -10.99
N VAL A 106 2.83 -9.09 -10.54
CA VAL A 106 2.25 -10.13 -11.38
C VAL A 106 1.57 -9.39 -12.52
N SER A 107 2.30 -9.28 -13.63
CA SER A 107 1.82 -8.66 -14.85
C SER A 107 0.89 -9.68 -15.48
N THR A 108 -0.34 -9.77 -14.96
CA THR A 108 -1.45 -10.46 -15.62
C THR A 108 -1.93 -9.61 -16.79
N CYS A 109 -1.03 -9.26 -17.71
CA CYS A 109 -1.47 -9.03 -19.06
C CYS A 109 -1.69 -10.43 -19.65
N PRO A 110 -2.93 -10.88 -19.90
CA PRO A 110 -3.10 -12.11 -20.66
C PRO A 110 -2.33 -11.94 -21.98
N PRO A 111 -1.53 -12.94 -22.41
CA PRO A 111 -0.85 -12.86 -23.68
C PRO A 111 -1.92 -12.59 -24.77
N PRO A 112 -1.66 -11.71 -25.75
CA PRO A 112 -2.60 -11.49 -26.84
C PRO A 112 -2.81 -12.82 -27.57
N SER A 113 -3.95 -13.46 -27.34
CA SER A 113 -4.35 -14.68 -28.03
C SER A 113 -4.74 -14.30 -29.45
N THR A 114 -3.75 -14.28 -30.34
CA THR A 114 -3.94 -14.32 -31.79
C THR A 114 -4.85 -15.50 -32.14
N PRO A 115 -6.00 -15.28 -32.78
CA PRO A 115 -6.78 -16.38 -33.32
C PRO A 115 -6.02 -17.02 -34.51
N PRO A 116 -5.95 -18.36 -34.60
CA PRO A 116 -5.35 -19.05 -35.73
C PRO A 116 -6.17 -18.87 -37.02
N PRO A 117 -5.54 -19.02 -38.20
CA PRO A 117 -6.16 -18.72 -39.50
C PRO A 117 -7.31 -19.67 -39.85
N CYS A 118 -8.28 -19.12 -40.59
CA CYS A 118 -9.41 -19.84 -41.20
C CYS A 118 -8.98 -21.17 -41.84
N PRO A 119 -9.63 -22.29 -41.52
CA PRO A 119 -9.47 -23.51 -42.30
C PRO A 119 -10.27 -23.40 -43.61
N THR A 120 -9.55 -23.34 -44.73
CA THR A 120 -10.12 -23.47 -46.07
C THR A 120 -10.58 -24.91 -46.32
N ALA A 121 -11.86 -25.03 -46.72
CA ALA A 121 -12.66 -26.13 -47.28
C ALA A 121 -12.03 -27.50 -47.64
N PRO A 122 -12.88 -28.54 -47.70
CA PRO A 122 -13.10 -29.17 -49.02
C PRO A 122 -14.57 -29.47 -49.41
N ARG A 123 -14.84 -29.10 -50.68
CA ARG A 123 -15.75 -29.61 -51.75
C ARG A 123 -17.05 -30.39 -51.44
N LYS A 124 -18.13 -29.84 -52.05
CA LYS A 124 -19.26 -30.43 -52.82
C LYS A 124 -20.00 -31.64 -52.19
N MET A 125 -21.34 -31.68 -52.17
CA MET A 125 -22.19 -31.98 -53.34
C MET A 125 -23.68 -31.63 -53.10
N LEU A 126 -24.29 -31.10 -54.17
CA LEU A 126 -25.70 -31.07 -54.62
C LEU A 126 -26.85 -31.67 -53.77
N GLN A 127 -27.98 -30.94 -53.77
CA GLN A 127 -29.37 -31.33 -54.17
C GLN A 127 -30.33 -30.33 -53.48
N ASN A 128 -31.39 -29.77 -54.07
CA ASN A 128 -32.07 -29.87 -55.36
C ASN A 128 -32.83 -28.56 -55.58
#